data_AF-A0A499UNT8-F1
#
_entry.id   AF-A0A499UNT8-F1
#
_cell.length_a   1.000
_cell.length_b   1.000
_cell.length_c   1.000
_cell.angle_alpha   90.00
_cell.angle_beta   90.00
_cell.angle_gamma   90.00
#
_symmetry.space_group_name_H-M   'P 1'
#
loop_
_entity.id
_entity.type
_entity.pdbx_description
1 polymer ?
#
loop_
_entity_poly.entity_id
_entity_poly.type
_entity_poly.pdbx_seq_one_letter_code
_entity_poly.pdbx_strand_id
1 'polypeptide(L)'
;MSTSADPLAALAALPGVAESVNAVRNAVDRVYGHRVMRRRSNEVTSEAALRGARGSAALAGADWALEEVRRRTDFGAEGEPRTVGAALRLTAEAGQLLSIWRQSPLRVLARLHLVAAGGVEGDEGVGRPGSRVSR
;
A
#
# COMPACT_ATOMS: atom_id res chain seq x y z
N MET A 1 2.86 2.60 -32.26
CA MET A 1 3.88 1.98 -31.39
C MET A 1 4.53 3.07 -30.57
N SER A 2 4.03 3.31 -29.36
CA SER A 2 4.68 4.23 -28.42
C SER A 2 4.91 3.45 -27.15
N THR A 3 6.11 2.87 -27.02
CA THR A 3 6.67 2.48 -25.75
C THR A 3 6.89 3.77 -24.96
N SER A 4 5.82 4.25 -24.31
CA SER A 4 5.94 5.26 -23.28
C SER A 4 6.99 4.74 -22.32
N ALA A 5 8.08 5.49 -22.16
CA ALA A 5 9.07 5.22 -21.11
C ALA A 5 8.31 4.93 -19.81
N ASP A 6 8.72 3.90 -19.08
CA ASP A 6 8.11 3.56 -17.80
C ASP A 6 8.11 4.83 -16.92
N PRO A 7 6.93 5.39 -16.60
CA PRO A 7 6.84 6.67 -15.91
C PRO A 7 7.46 6.63 -14.51
N LEU A 8 7.73 5.43 -13.98
CA LEU A 8 8.34 5.22 -12.68
C LEU A 8 9.83 4.83 -12.79
N ALA A 9 10.40 4.74 -13.99
CA ALA A 9 11.81 4.38 -14.19
C ALA A 9 12.76 5.33 -13.43
N ALA A 10 12.43 6.62 -13.35
CA ALA A 10 13.21 7.60 -12.60
C ALA A 10 13.28 7.27 -11.10
N LEU A 11 12.20 6.72 -10.52
CA LEU A 11 12.18 6.30 -9.11
C LEU A 11 13.04 5.06 -8.89
N ALA A 12 13.03 4.12 -9.85
CA ALA A 12 13.84 2.91 -9.78
C ALA A 12 15.35 3.20 -9.84
N ALA A 13 15.74 4.33 -10.44
CA ALA A 13 17.14 4.75 -10.57
C ALA A 13 17.67 5.54 -9.36
N LEU A 14 16.83 5.84 -8.36
CA LEU A 14 17.28 6.57 -7.18
C LEU A 14 18.31 5.74 -6.38
N PRO A 15 19.37 6.37 -5.83
CA PRO A 15 20.39 5.67 -5.05
C PRO A 15 19.78 4.85 -3.91
N GLY A 16 20.22 3.59 -3.76
CA GLY A 16 19.75 2.70 -2.70
C GLY A 16 18.42 1.98 -2.99
N VAL A 17 17.66 2.37 -4.02
CA VAL A 17 16.37 1.73 -4.34
C VAL A 17 16.56 0.31 -4.85
N ALA A 18 17.52 0.09 -5.75
CA ALA A 18 17.78 -1.23 -6.30
C ALA A 18 18.24 -2.22 -5.21
N GLU A 19 19.14 -1.78 -4.33
CA GLU A 19 19.63 -2.54 -3.18
C GLU A 19 18.51 -2.87 -2.21
N SER A 20 17.68 -1.88 -1.88
CA SER A 20 16.52 -2.05 -0.98
C SER A 20 15.52 -3.04 -1.55
N VAL A 21 15.19 -2.95 -2.84
CA VAL A 21 14.28 -3.88 -3.52
C VAL A 21 14.86 -5.30 -3.50
N ASN A 22 16.15 -5.46 -3.78
CA ASN A 22 16.80 -6.77 -3.73
C ASN A 22 16.85 -7.35 -2.31
N ALA A 23 17.11 -6.53 -1.30
CA ALA A 23 17.07 -6.96 0.10
C ALA A 23 15.66 -7.42 0.51
N VAL A 24 14.62 -6.70 0.09
CA VAL A 24 13.21 -7.08 0.32
C VAL A 24 12.89 -8.40 -0.39
N ARG A 25 13.26 -8.58 -1.66
CA ARG A 25 13.07 -9.85 -2.39
C ARG A 25 13.72 -11.02 -1.66
N ASN A 26 14.98 -10.88 -1.28
CA ASN A 26 15.71 -11.91 -0.52
C ASN A 26 15.03 -12.24 0.81
N ALA A 27 14.47 -11.25 1.52
CA ALA A 27 13.73 -11.49 2.76
C ALA A 27 12.41 -12.23 2.51
N VAL A 28 11.67 -11.85 1.46
CA VAL A 28 10.41 -12.49 1.06
C VAL A 28 10.66 -13.94 0.62
N ASP A 29 11.70 -14.21 -0.17
CA ASP A 29 12.06 -15.56 -0.62
C ASP A 29 12.39 -16.48 0.57
N ARG A 30 13.10 -15.96 1.58
CA ARG A 30 13.33 -16.70 2.84
C ARG A 30 12.04 -17.02 3.57
N VAL A 31 11.07 -16.10 3.61
CA VAL A 31 9.74 -16.36 4.21
C VAL A 31 9.01 -17.44 3.42
N TYR A 32 8.98 -17.36 2.08
CA TYR A 32 8.35 -18.38 1.23
C TYR A 32 8.98 -19.76 1.40
N GLY A 33 10.30 -19.85 1.56
CA GLY A 33 11.01 -21.09 1.85
C GLY A 33 10.79 -21.64 3.26
N HIS A 34 10.25 -20.85 4.18
CA HIS A 34 10.08 -21.26 5.58
C HIS A 34 8.90 -22.24 5.75
N ARG A 35 9.09 -23.26 6.60
CA ARG A 35 8.08 -24.31 6.86
C ARG A 35 6.71 -23.79 7.29
N VAL A 36 6.66 -22.60 7.90
CA VAL A 36 5.41 -21.96 8.34
C VAL A 36 4.47 -21.69 7.17
N MET A 37 5.01 -21.35 6.00
CA MET A 37 4.21 -21.04 4.80
C MET A 37 3.46 -22.26 4.27
N ARG A 38 3.89 -23.48 4.62
CA ARG A 38 3.16 -24.70 4.25
C ARG A 38 1.92 -24.96 5.12
N ARG A 39 1.87 -24.39 6.33
CA ARG A 39 0.83 -24.71 7.33
C ARG A 39 -0.04 -23.51 7.71
N ARG A 40 0.50 -22.30 7.66
CA ARG A 40 -0.12 -21.08 8.20
C ARG A 40 0.04 -19.89 7.25
N SER A 41 0.03 -20.14 5.93
CA SER A 41 0.18 -19.09 4.91
C SER A 41 -0.87 -17.99 5.04
N ASN A 42 -2.12 -18.35 5.31
CA ASN A 42 -3.22 -17.39 5.47
C ASN A 42 -2.95 -16.45 6.64
N GLU A 43 -2.54 -16.99 7.80
CA GLU A 43 -2.23 -16.18 8.98
C GLU A 43 -1.03 -15.26 8.75
N VAL A 44 0.03 -15.77 8.10
CA VAL A 44 1.20 -14.95 7.74
C VAL A 44 0.81 -13.84 6.77
N THR A 45 -0.06 -14.14 5.80
CA THR A 45 -0.55 -13.16 4.82
C THR A 45 -1.36 -12.06 5.50
N SER A 46 -2.29 -12.43 6.38
CA SER A 46 -3.08 -11.47 7.17
C SER A 46 -2.19 -10.59 8.05
N GLU A 47 -1.21 -11.18 8.74
CA GLU A 47 -0.28 -10.42 9.59
C GLU A 47 0.65 -9.50 8.78
N ALA A 48 1.07 -9.94 7.58
CA ALA A 48 1.88 -9.12 6.69
C ALA A 48 1.09 -7.93 6.14
N ALA A 49 -0.18 -8.15 5.76
CA ALA A 49 -1.09 -7.09 5.34
C ALA A 49 -1.32 -6.08 6.47
N LEU A 50 -1.57 -6.53 7.71
CA LEU A 50 -1.73 -5.65 8.87
C LEU A 50 -0.48 -4.80 9.13
N ARG A 51 0.72 -5.40 9.07
CA ARG A 51 1.99 -4.67 9.24
C ARG A 51 2.23 -3.66 8.11
N GLY A 52 1.93 -4.03 6.87
CA GLY A 52 2.06 -3.14 5.71
C GLY A 52 1.11 -1.95 5.79
N ALA A 53 -0.14 -2.18 6.19
CA ALA A 53 -1.13 -1.13 6.44
C ALA A 53 -0.67 -0.20 7.56
N ARG A 54 -0.22 -0.74 8.70
CA ARG A 54 0.33 0.07 9.80
C ARG A 54 1.49 0.95 9.32
N GLY A 55 2.44 0.40 8.58
CA GLY A 55 3.57 1.17 8.04
C GLY A 55 3.11 2.31 7.12
N SER A 56 2.10 2.03 6.28
CA SER A 56 1.51 3.05 5.39
C SER A 56 0.77 4.14 6.17
N ALA A 57 0.07 3.78 7.25
CA ALA A 57 -0.60 4.73 8.13
C ALA A 57 0.40 5.62 8.89
N ALA A 58 1.51 5.04 9.35
CA ALA A 58 2.58 5.78 10.02
C ALA A 58 3.21 6.83 9.09
N LEU A 59 3.44 6.49 7.80
CA LEU A 59 3.88 7.46 6.79
C LEU A 59 2.88 8.60 6.57
N ALA A 60 1.59 8.36 6.82
CA ALA A 60 0.52 9.35 6.75
C ALA A 60 0.23 10.04 8.10
N GLY A 61 1.10 9.87 9.10
CA GLY A 61 1.02 10.55 10.40
C GLY A 61 0.26 9.81 11.50
N ALA A 62 -0.19 8.57 11.28
CA ALA A 62 -0.86 7.74 12.27
C ALA A 62 0.00 6.55 12.70
N ASP A 63 0.96 6.77 13.59
CA ASP A 63 1.89 5.73 14.07
C ASP A 63 1.36 5.00 15.31
N TRP A 64 0.36 4.15 15.08
CA TRP A 64 -0.18 3.29 16.14
C TRP A 64 0.73 2.11 16.42
N ALA A 65 0.75 1.63 17.66
CA ALA A 65 1.33 0.33 17.98
C ALA A 65 0.61 -0.79 17.20
N LEU A 66 1.35 -1.82 16.76
CA LEU A 66 0.78 -2.91 15.98
C LEU A 66 -0.32 -3.67 16.74
N GLU A 67 -0.14 -3.83 18.04
CA GLU A 67 -1.12 -4.47 18.93
C GLU A 67 -2.42 -3.66 19.01
N GLU A 68 -2.37 -2.34 18.85
CA GLU A 68 -3.58 -1.51 18.81
C GLU A 68 -4.35 -1.73 17.51
N VAL A 69 -3.65 -1.77 16.38
CA VAL A 69 -4.24 -2.07 15.06
C VAL A 69 -4.90 -3.46 15.06
N ARG A 70 -4.32 -4.44 15.76
CA ARG A 70 -4.90 -5.81 15.85
C ARG A 70 -6.15 -5.90 16.71
N ARG A 71 -6.26 -5.10 17.78
CA ARG A 71 -7.38 -5.17 18.73
C ARG A 71 -8.60 -4.38 18.27
N ARG A 72 -8.40 -3.28 17.54
CA ARG A 72 -9.50 -2.45 17.07
C ARG A 72 -10.17 -3.03 15.83
N THR A 73 -11.46 -2.77 15.73
CA THR A 73 -12.30 -3.11 14.58
C THR A 73 -12.96 -1.88 13.97
N ASP A 74 -12.90 -0.73 14.66
CA ASP A 74 -13.52 0.54 14.29
C ASP A 74 -12.49 1.57 13.81
N PHE A 75 -12.52 1.85 12.51
CA PHE A 75 -11.60 2.80 11.85
C PHE A 75 -12.33 3.92 11.09
N GLY A 76 -13.56 4.23 11.51
CA GLY A 76 -14.41 5.25 10.88
C GLY A 76 -14.31 6.65 11.52
N ALA A 77 -13.85 6.71 12.77
CA ALA A 77 -13.70 7.95 13.52
C ALA A 77 -12.64 8.87 12.90
N GLU A 78 -12.83 10.18 13.07
CA GLU A 78 -11.94 11.21 12.53
C GLU A 78 -10.51 11.10 13.07
N GLY A 79 -9.55 11.70 12.36
CA GLY A 79 -8.14 11.70 12.75
C GLY A 79 -7.44 10.37 12.43
N GLU A 80 -6.55 9.93 13.33
CA GLU A 80 -5.70 8.75 13.12
C GLU A 80 -6.46 7.44 12.82
N PRO A 81 -7.61 7.11 13.48
CA PRO A 81 -8.36 5.90 13.15
C PRO A 81 -8.77 5.84 11.68
N ARG A 82 -9.22 6.96 11.10
CA ARG A 82 -9.57 7.06 9.67
C ARG A 82 -8.36 6.81 8.77
N THR A 83 -7.20 7.36 9.12
CA THR A 83 -5.94 7.15 8.39
C THR A 83 -5.51 5.68 8.42
N VAL A 84 -5.59 5.03 9.58
CA VAL A 84 -5.31 3.60 9.72
C VAL A 84 -6.30 2.77 8.91
N GLY A 85 -7.59 3.11 8.96
CA GLY A 85 -8.64 2.46 8.16
C GLY A 85 -8.41 2.59 6.66
N ALA A 86 -8.00 3.77 6.19
CA ALA A 86 -7.65 3.99 4.79
C ALA A 86 -6.46 3.11 4.37
N ALA A 87 -5.41 3.04 5.19
CA ALA A 87 -4.25 2.19 4.94
C ALA A 87 -4.59 0.68 4.90
N LEU A 88 -5.49 0.23 5.76
CA LEU A 88 -6.00 -1.15 5.76
C LEU A 88 -6.75 -1.47 4.47
N ARG A 89 -7.69 -0.60 4.06
CA ARG A 89 -8.46 -0.76 2.80
C ARG A 89 -7.54 -0.73 1.58
N LEU A 90 -6.59 0.20 1.54
CA LEU A 90 -5.56 0.30 0.51
C LEU A 90 -4.76 -1.00 0.38
N THR A 91 -4.27 -1.53 1.49
CA THR A 91 -3.44 -2.74 1.51
C THR A 91 -4.22 -3.96 1.04
N ALA A 92 -5.49 -4.08 1.43
CA ALA A 92 -6.38 -5.13 0.96
C ALA A 92 -6.63 -5.07 -0.56
N GLU A 93 -6.83 -3.87 -1.11
CA GLU A 93 -7.06 -3.67 -2.55
C GLU A 93 -5.78 -3.85 -3.39
N ALA A 94 -4.62 -3.41 -2.88
CA ALA A 94 -3.35 -3.45 -3.62
C ALA A 94 -2.99 -4.85 -4.14
N GLY A 95 -3.24 -5.90 -3.36
CA GLY A 95 -2.97 -7.28 -3.76
C GLY A 95 -3.75 -7.73 -5.01
N GLN A 96 -4.97 -7.22 -5.20
CA GLN A 96 -5.82 -7.55 -6.34
C GLN A 96 -5.45 -6.79 -7.62
N LEU A 97 -4.71 -5.68 -7.49
CA LEU A 97 -4.40 -4.78 -8.62
C LEU A 97 -3.06 -5.11 -9.31
N LEU A 98 -2.30 -6.09 -8.81
CA LEU A 98 -0.98 -6.45 -9.33
C LEU A 98 -0.98 -6.86 -10.81
N SER A 99 -1.98 -7.63 -11.25
CA SER A 99 -2.11 -8.05 -12.66
C SER A 99 -2.39 -6.86 -13.59
N ILE A 100 -3.12 -5.86 -13.10
CA ILE A 100 -3.50 -4.64 -13.83
C ILE A 100 -2.33 -3.68 -13.93
N TRP A 101 -1.43 -3.65 -12.94
CA TRP A 101 -0.28 -2.74 -12.89
C TRP A 101 0.55 -2.76 -14.17
N ARG A 102 0.83 -3.95 -14.72
CA ARG A 102 1.63 -4.09 -15.96
C ARG A 102 0.94 -3.52 -17.20
N GLN A 103 -0.39 -3.42 -17.19
CA GLN A 103 -1.19 -2.98 -18.32
C GLN A 103 -1.57 -1.49 -18.20
N SER A 104 -1.91 -1.04 -16.99
CA SER A 104 -2.39 0.32 -16.73
C SER A 104 -2.05 0.78 -15.31
N PRO A 105 -0.79 1.20 -15.04
CA PRO A 105 -0.37 1.68 -13.71
C PRO A 105 -1.21 2.86 -13.22
N LEU A 106 -1.53 3.82 -14.11
CA LEU A 106 -2.32 5.01 -13.75
C LEU A 106 -3.73 4.65 -13.27
N ARG A 107 -4.37 3.62 -13.85
CA ARG A 107 -5.66 3.12 -13.39
C ARG A 107 -5.57 2.52 -11.99
N VAL A 108 -4.50 1.77 -11.71
CA VAL A 108 -4.24 1.23 -10.37
C VAL A 108 -4.05 2.37 -9.37
N LEU A 109 -3.21 3.36 -9.68
CA LEU A 109 -2.99 4.52 -8.81
C LEU A 109 -4.28 5.31 -8.57
N ALA A 110 -5.11 5.53 -9.59
CA ALA A 110 -6.40 6.18 -9.44
C ALA A 110 -7.35 5.39 -8.53
N ARG A 111 -7.40 4.05 -8.67
CA ARG A 111 -8.20 3.17 -7.80
C ARG A 111 -7.71 3.21 -6.36
N LEU A 112 -6.41 3.10 -6.14
CA LEU A 112 -5.82 3.20 -4.80
C LEU A 112 -6.12 4.57 -4.19
N HIS A 113 -5.97 5.66 -4.93
CA HIS A 113 -6.28 6.99 -4.45
C HIS A 113 -7.76 7.15 -4.04
N LEU A 114 -8.68 6.61 -4.85
CA LEU A 114 -10.12 6.57 -4.52
C LEU A 114 -10.38 5.77 -3.22
N VAL A 115 -9.73 4.61 -3.05
CA VAL A 115 -9.87 3.77 -1.85
C VAL A 115 -9.30 4.47 -0.61
N ALA A 116 -8.18 5.19 -0.76
CA ALA A 116 -7.58 5.98 0.30
C ALA A 116 -8.49 7.12 0.76
N ALA A 117 -9.08 7.83 -0.20
CA ALA A 117 -9.92 8.99 0.04
C ALA A 117 -11.39 8.63 0.35
N GLY A 118 -11.81 7.38 0.12
CA GLY A 118 -13.15 6.87 0.44
C GLY A 118 -13.43 6.98 1.95
N GLY A 119 -14.01 8.11 2.33
CA GLY A 119 -14.20 8.55 3.72
C GLY A 119 -14.04 10.07 3.93
N VAL A 120 -13.52 10.80 2.93
CA VAL A 120 -13.47 12.26 2.90
C VAL A 120 -14.58 12.74 1.96
N GLU A 121 -15.72 13.15 2.51
CA GLU A 121 -16.79 13.76 1.72
C GLU A 121 -16.31 15.09 1.12
N GLY A 122 -16.54 15.30 -0.18
CA GLY A 122 -16.41 16.63 -0.82
C GLY A 122 -15.09 16.95 -1.54
N ASP A 123 -14.17 16.01 -1.74
CA ASP A 123 -12.92 16.28 -2.44
C ASP A 123 -13.01 16.00 -3.96
N GLU A 124 -13.24 17.05 -4.76
CA GLU A 124 -13.38 16.99 -6.22
C GLU A 124 -12.14 16.41 -6.96
N GLY A 125 -10.99 16.32 -6.26
CA GLY A 125 -9.74 15.75 -6.76
C GLY A 125 -9.62 14.22 -6.66
N VAL A 126 -10.54 13.55 -5.96
CA VAL A 126 -10.44 12.12 -5.68
C VAL A 126 -10.48 11.26 -6.95
N GLY A 127 -9.58 10.27 -7.03
CA GLY A 127 -9.39 9.43 -8.20
C GLY A 127 -8.60 10.08 -9.34
N ARG A 128 -8.12 11.33 -9.18
CA ARG A 128 -7.25 12.03 -10.15
C ARG A 128 -5.86 12.27 -9.57
N PRO A 129 -4.97 11.26 -9.56
CA PRO A 129 -3.61 11.42 -9.05
C PRO A 129 -2.85 12.47 -9.89
N GLY A 130 -2.69 13.69 -9.35
CA GLY A 130 -2.01 14.81 -10.02
C GLY A 130 -2.66 16.19 -9.85
N SER A 131 -3.87 16.29 -9.28
CA SER A 131 -4.60 17.57 -9.13
C SER A 131 -4.17 18.42 -7.94
N ARG A 132 -3.43 17.87 -6.96
CA ARG A 132 -2.85 18.62 -5.85
C ARG A 132 -1.33 18.70 -5.97
N VAL A 133 -0.85 19.72 -6.67
CA VAL A 133 0.48 20.29 -6.47
C VAL A 133 0.26 21.65 -5.82
N SER A 134 0.28 21.72 -4.49
CA SER A 134 0.47 23.01 -3.82
C SER A 134 1.91 23.43 -4.02
N ARG A 135 2.07 24.66 -4.52
CA ARG A 135 3.36 25.34 -4.69
C ARG A 135 3.81 25.96 -3.38
#